data_AF-A0A971Z8N2-F1
#
_entry.id   AF-A0A971Z8N2-F1
#
_cell.length_a   1.000
_cell.length_b   1.000
_cell.length_c   1.000
_cell.angle_alpha   90.00
_cell.angle_beta   90.00
_cell.angle_gamma   90.00
#
_symmetry.space_group_name_H-M   'P 1'
#
loop_
_entity.id
_entity.type
_entity.pdbx_description
1 polymer ?
#
loop_
_entity_poly.entity_id
_entity_poly.type
_entity_poly.pdbx_seq_one_letter_code
_entity_poly.pdbx_strand_id
1 'polypeptide(L)'
;MNTELEKSITSLNFEEAIAELEEIIEKLESQESDLTLEEAVELYKRGILLSQHCNQILEKAQQEIKILTKNQNGELEEISFVEE
;
A
#
# COMPACT_ATOMS: atom_id res chain seq x y z
N MET A 1 -4.91 -20.00 6.55
CA MET A 1 -5.06 -19.83 5.10
C MET A 1 -4.50 -18.45 4.75
N ASN A 2 -3.75 -18.34 3.65
CA ASN A 2 -3.18 -17.11 3.02
C ASN A 2 -1.72 -16.68 3.25
N THR A 3 -0.87 -17.47 3.91
CA THR A 3 0.53 -17.06 4.19
C THR A 3 1.38 -16.81 2.93
N GLU A 4 1.11 -17.50 1.82
CA GLU A 4 1.89 -17.34 0.57
C GLU A 4 1.45 -16.13 -0.26
N LEU A 5 0.14 -15.81 -0.25
CA LEU A 5 -0.40 -14.60 -0.85
C LEU A 5 0.16 -13.35 -0.15
N GLU A 6 0.12 -13.33 1.18
CA GLU A 6 0.68 -12.25 2.00
C GLU A 6 2.20 -12.13 1.80
N LYS A 7 2.92 -13.25 1.71
CA LYS A 7 4.37 -13.25 1.45
C LYS A 7 4.72 -12.65 0.09
N SER A 8 3.93 -12.92 -0.95
CA SER A 8 4.15 -12.35 -2.29
C SER A 8 3.97 -10.83 -2.33
N ILE A 9 3.05 -10.31 -1.51
CA ILE A 9 2.74 -8.87 -1.45
C ILE A 9 3.78 -8.14 -0.61
N THR A 10 4.14 -8.70 0.55
CA THR A 10 5.11 -8.09 1.47
C THR A 10 6.53 -7.99 0.90
N SER A 11 6.84 -8.70 -0.19
CA SER A 11 8.12 -8.55 -0.92
C SER A 11 8.14 -7.41 -1.93
N LEU A 12 7.00 -6.82 -2.27
CA LEU A 12 6.92 -5.72 -3.24
C LEU A 12 7.41 -4.40 -2.62
N ASN A 13 8.05 -3.55 -3.43
CA ASN A 13 8.28 -2.15 -3.05
C ASN A 13 6.98 -1.32 -3.23
N PHE A 14 7.03 -0.03 -2.89
CA PHE A 14 5.85 0.84 -2.91
C PHE A 14 5.31 0.99 -4.34
N GLU A 15 6.19 1.29 -5.30
CA GLU A 15 5.85 1.52 -6.70
C GLU A 15 5.23 0.28 -7.35
N GLU A 16 5.77 -0.90 -7.05
CA GLU A 16 5.22 -2.18 -7.51
C GLU A 16 3.84 -2.45 -6.90
N ALA A 17 3.70 -2.26 -5.59
CA ALA A 17 2.46 -2.54 -4.88
C ALA A 17 1.33 -1.59 -5.28
N ILE A 18 1.62 -0.30 -5.49
CA ILE A 18 0.62 0.68 -5.91
C ILE A 18 0.21 0.47 -7.38
N ALA A 19 1.17 0.18 -8.27
CA ALA A 19 0.85 -0.11 -9.67
C ALA A 19 -0.04 -1.36 -9.80
N GLU A 20 0.27 -2.41 -9.03
CA GLU A 20 -0.57 -3.61 -9.02
C GLU A 20 -1.98 -3.34 -8.45
N LEU A 21 -2.08 -2.50 -7.41
CA LEU A 21 -3.37 -2.09 -6.85
C LEU A 21 -4.21 -1.31 -7.88
N GLU A 22 -3.60 -0.39 -8.61
CA GLU A 22 -4.25 0.37 -9.69
C GLU A 22 -4.77 -0.55 -10.79
N GLU A 23 -3.96 -1.52 -11.23
CA GLU A 23 -4.40 -2.52 -12.21
C GLU A 23 -5.59 -3.35 -11.71
N ILE A 24 -5.60 -3.72 -10.43
CA ILE A 24 -6.72 -4.46 -9.83
C ILE A 24 -7.98 -3.61 -9.83
N ILE A 25 -7.89 -2.32 -9.49
CA ILE A 25 -9.02 -1.39 -9.52
C ILE A 25 -9.56 -1.29 -10.96
N GLU A 26 -8.68 -1.06 -11.94
CA GLU A 26 -9.08 -0.99 -13.35
C GLU A 26 -9.80 -2.26 -13.82
N LYS A 27 -9.28 -3.43 -13.45
CA LYS A 27 -9.90 -4.73 -13.79
C LYS A 27 -11.27 -4.90 -13.14
N LEU A 28 -11.44 -4.49 -11.88
CA LEU A 28 -12.71 -4.59 -11.15
C LEU A 28 -13.76 -3.58 -11.64
N GLU A 29 -13.34 -2.41 -12.12
CA GLU A 29 -14.25 -1.36 -12.63
C GLU A 29 -14.60 -1.52 -14.11
N SER A 30 -13.80 -2.29 -14.86
CA SER A 30 -14.00 -2.49 -16.29
C SER A 30 -15.32 -3.21 -16.58
N GLN A 31 -16.17 -2.53 -17.35
CA GLN A 31 -17.47 -3.05 -17.83
C GLN A 31 -17.33 -4.15 -18.88
N GLU A 32 -16.16 -4.27 -19.51
CA GLU A 32 -15.85 -5.29 -20.52
C GLU A 32 -15.10 -6.51 -19.93
N SER A 33 -14.96 -6.56 -18.60
CA SER A 33 -14.29 -7.68 -17.94
C SER A 33 -15.19 -8.92 -17.90
N ASP A 34 -14.75 -10.02 -18.49
CA ASP A 34 -15.38 -11.35 -18.36
C ASP A 34 -15.07 -12.00 -16.99
N LEU A 35 -14.89 -11.19 -15.93
CA LEU A 35 -14.51 -11.67 -14.61
C LEU A 35 -15.64 -12.49 -13.98
N THR A 36 -15.31 -13.69 -13.55
CA THR A 36 -16.19 -14.50 -12.71
C THR A 36 -16.28 -13.90 -11.30
N LEU A 37 -17.32 -14.27 -10.55
CA LEU A 37 -17.49 -13.84 -9.17
C LEU A 37 -16.30 -14.27 -8.29
N GLU A 38 -15.81 -15.49 -8.49
CA GLU A 38 -14.66 -16.04 -7.79
C GLU A 38 -13.40 -15.23 -8.05
N GLU A 39 -13.13 -14.86 -9.32
CA GLU A 39 -11.99 -14.01 -9.67
C GLU A 39 -12.11 -12.60 -9.09
N ALA A 40 -13.29 -11.99 -9.14
CA ALA A 40 -13.53 -10.69 -8.53
C ALA A 40 -13.27 -10.71 -7.01
N VAL A 41 -13.68 -11.77 -6.32
CA VAL A 41 -13.41 -11.95 -4.89
C VAL A 41 -11.92 -12.11 -4.60
N GLU A 42 -11.17 -12.83 -5.43
CA GLU A 42 -9.71 -12.98 -5.26
C GLU A 42 -8.96 -11.67 -5.54
N LEU A 43 -9.33 -10.95 -6.60
CA LEU A 43 -8.80 -9.62 -6.90
C LEU A 43 -9.07 -8.64 -5.75
N TYR A 44 -10.29 -8.65 -5.21
CA TYR A 44 -10.65 -7.80 -4.07
C TYR A 44 -9.79 -8.11 -2.83
N LYS A 45 -9.64 -9.39 -2.47
CA LYS A 45 -8.77 -9.79 -1.34
C LYS A 45 -7.34 -9.32 -1.54
N ARG A 46 -6.80 -9.51 -2.75
CA ARG A 46 -5.44 -9.06 -3.10
C ARG A 46 -5.31 -7.55 -3.01
N GLY A 47 -6.29 -6.80 -3.52
CA GLY A 47 -6.34 -5.34 -3.43
C GLY A 47 -6.34 -4.82 -1.99
N ILE A 48 -7.10 -5.45 -1.08
CA ILE A 48 -7.09 -5.08 0.34
C ILE A 48 -5.70 -5.28 0.96
N LEU A 49 -5.04 -6.40 0.66
CA LEU A 49 -3.70 -6.68 1.17
C LEU A 49 -2.64 -5.72 0.61
N LEU A 50 -2.72 -5.38 -0.69
CA LEU A 50 -1.84 -4.39 -1.32
C LEU A 50 -2.04 -3.01 -0.68
N SER A 51 -3.28 -2.58 -0.47
CA SER A 51 -3.59 -1.31 0.21
C SER A 51 -3.00 -1.27 1.63
N GLN A 52 -3.11 -2.35 2.39
CA GLN A 52 -2.50 -2.46 3.72
C GLN A 52 -0.96 -2.37 3.65
N HIS A 53 -0.34 -3.05 2.69
CA HIS A 53 1.10 -3.02 2.48
C HIS A 53 1.61 -1.63 2.11
N CYS A 54 0.95 -0.94 1.18
CA CYS A 54 1.28 0.44 0.82
C CYS A 54 1.23 1.37 2.03
N ASN A 55 0.16 1.27 2.84
CA ASN A 55 0.04 2.07 4.08
C ASN A 55 1.19 1.78 5.05
N GLN A 56 1.59 0.53 5.22
CA GLN A 56 2.72 0.17 6.08
C GLN A 56 4.06 0.73 5.59
N ILE A 57 4.29 0.77 4.27
CA ILE A 57 5.49 1.38 3.71
C ILE A 57 5.48 2.90 3.98
N LEU A 58 4.35 3.57 3.73
CA LEU A 58 4.21 5.00 3.99
C LEU A 58 4.39 5.34 5.47
N GLU A 59 3.81 4.55 6.38
CA GLU A 59 3.98 4.75 7.82
C GLU A 59 5.44 4.63 8.24
N LYS A 60 6.18 3.64 7.71
CA LYS A 60 7.62 3.50 7.98
C LYS A 60 8.41 4.69 7.46
N ALA A 61 8.13 5.14 6.24
CA ALA A 61 8.79 6.31 5.67
C ALA A 61 8.52 7.58 6.51
N GLN A 62 7.28 7.78 6.95
CA GLN A 62 6.91 8.88 7.85
C GLN A 62 7.65 8.80 9.19
N GLN A 63 7.77 7.61 9.78
CA GLN A 63 8.52 7.40 11.02
C GLN A 63 10.02 7.70 10.85
N GLU A 64 10.63 7.26 9.76
CA GLU A 64 12.03 7.55 9.45
C GLU A 64 12.28 9.05 9.32
N ILE A 65 11.42 9.77 8.59
CA ILE A 65 11.49 11.23 8.46
C ILE A 65 11.38 11.88 9.84
N LYS A 66 10.40 11.47 10.66
CA LYS A 66 10.20 12.01 12.02
C LYS A 66 11.41 11.79 12.94
N ILE A 67 12.13 10.68 12.80
CA ILE A 67 13.36 10.42 13.55
C ILE A 67 14.48 11.37 13.09
N LEU A 68 14.61 11.61 11.77
CA LEU A 68 15.63 12.49 11.21
C LEU A 68 15.41 13.97 11.57
N THR A 69 14.16 14.41 11.75
CA THR A 69 13.83 15.78 12.21
C THR A 69 13.98 15.98 13.72
N LYS A 70 14.48 14.99 14.48
CA LYS A 70 14.97 15.26 15.84
C LYS A 70 16.32 15.94 15.77
N ASN A 71 16.31 17.27 15.87
CA ASN A 71 17.49 18.12 15.78
C ASN A 71 18.29 18.10 17.11
N GLN A 72 19.50 18.66 17.09
CA GLN A 72 20.53 18.64 18.15
C GLN A 72 20.11 19.18 19.54
N ASN A 73 18.89 19.70 19.70
CA ASN A 73 18.32 20.21 20.95
C ASN A 73 17.33 19.25 21.63
N GLY A 74 17.04 18.07 21.04
CA GLY A 74 16.16 17.05 21.64
C GLY A 74 14.65 17.34 21.51
N GLU A 75 14.27 18.39 20.81
CA GLU A 75 12.87 18.77 20.55
C GLU A 75 12.35 18.11 19.26
N LEU A 76 11.09 17.68 19.29
CA LEU A 76 10.38 17.16 18.12
C LEU A 76 9.94 18.34 17.25
N GLU A 77 10.57 18.55 16.10
CA GLU A 77 9.96 19.36 15.04
C GLU A 77 8.95 18.48 14.30
N GLU A 78 7.66 18.79 14.46
CA GLU A 78 6.60 18.19 13.66
C GLU A 78 6.73 18.73 12.24
N ILE A 79 7.36 17.96 11.33
CA ILE A 79 7.17 18.21 9.90
C ILE A 79 5.73 17.81 9.60
N SER A 80 4.83 18.79 9.62
CA SER A 80 3.53 18.64 9.00
C SER A 80 3.76 18.47 7.51
N PHE A 81 3.56 17.26 6.98
CA PHE A 81 3.27 17.09 5.56
C PHE A 81 1.98 17.86 5.30
N VAL A 82 2.12 19.07 4.74
CA VAL A 82 0.98 19.82 4.25
C VAL A 82 0.57 19.08 2.97
N GLU A 83 -0.52 18.31 3.04
CA GLU A 83 -1.26 17.89 1.84
C GLU A 83 -1.78 19.19 1.21
N GLU A 84 -1.14 19.63 0.12
CA GLU A 84 -1.69 20.66 -0.78
C GLU A 84 -2.75 20.07 -1.71
#